data_AF-A0A455UGF8-F1
#
_entry.id   AF-A0A455UGF8-F1
#
_cell.length_a   1.000
_cell.length_b   1.000
_cell.length_c   1.000
_cell.angle_alpha   90.00
_cell.angle_beta   90.00
_cell.angle_gamma   90.00
#
_symmetry.space_group_name_H-M   'P 1'
#
loop_
_entity.id
_entity.type
_entity.pdbx_description
1 polymer ?
#
loop_
_entity_poly.entity_id
_entity_poly.type
_entity_poly.pdbx_seq_one_letter_code
_entity_poly.pdbx_strand_id
1 'polypeptide(L)'
;MSTTSKIEHASLLDKQFINNQWVPSNGTRLLDVMNPYREERIAQVTAGDAADVDAAVQAAQQAQPEWQALGGAARAKYLEGFADALEARRDSITTLSATNNGKPLAEAEIDLEDAIACYHYYAKQAKALDARQGELVSVEMEGVEALTYHDPVGVVGLIAPWNFPPRHQRLEASPALAAGCTAVLKPSEVTPLPELVLADIALEIGLPAGVLNLLNGDGEGDRCTAHQSPWRR
;
A
#
# COMPACT_ATOMS: atom_id res chain seq x y z
N MET A 1 -4.75 -12.44 -14.32
CA MET A 1 -3.81 -13.49 -13.86
C MET A 1 -2.88 -12.83 -12.87
N SER A 2 -2.73 -13.37 -11.66
CA SER A 2 -1.82 -12.85 -10.61
C SER A 2 -0.40 -12.77 -11.16
N THR A 3 0.22 -11.60 -11.10
CA THR A 3 1.57 -11.36 -11.62
C THR A 3 2.64 -11.97 -10.70
N THR A 4 2.30 -12.17 -9.42
CA THR A 4 3.24 -12.57 -8.37
C THR A 4 3.25 -14.08 -8.09
N SER A 5 2.18 -14.80 -8.47
CA SER A 5 2.06 -16.26 -8.29
C SER A 5 3.13 -17.09 -9.02
N LYS A 6 3.86 -16.50 -9.96
CA LYS A 6 4.91 -17.16 -10.75
C LYS A 6 6.04 -16.18 -11.11
N ILE A 7 6.70 -15.59 -10.12
CA ILE A 7 8.00 -14.96 -10.38
C ILE A 7 8.99 -16.08 -10.65
N GLU A 8 9.14 -16.43 -11.93
CA GLU A 8 10.21 -17.31 -12.40
C GLU A 8 11.53 -16.50 -12.46
N HIS A 9 12.67 -17.18 -12.37
CA HIS A 9 13.99 -16.54 -12.48
C HIS A 9 14.05 -15.66 -13.75
N ALA A 10 14.48 -14.41 -13.58
CA ALA A 10 14.62 -13.39 -14.63
C ALA A 10 13.31 -12.93 -15.29
N SER A 11 12.18 -12.96 -14.56
CA SER A 11 10.91 -12.40 -15.02
C SER A 11 11.00 -10.88 -15.26
N LEU A 12 10.44 -10.40 -16.37
CA LEU A 12 10.21 -8.98 -16.61
C LEU A 12 8.85 -8.57 -16.04
N LEU A 13 8.85 -7.60 -15.14
CA LEU A 13 7.68 -7.00 -14.50
C LEU A 13 7.51 -5.59 -15.08
N ASP A 14 6.83 -5.52 -16.22
CA ASP A 14 6.66 -4.32 -17.05
C ASP A 14 5.38 -3.53 -16.74
N LYS A 15 4.73 -3.83 -15.61
CA LYS A 15 3.43 -3.27 -15.25
C LYS A 15 3.45 -2.53 -13.93
N GLN A 16 2.59 -1.51 -13.87
CA GLN A 16 2.20 -0.82 -12.65
C GLN A 16 0.82 -1.29 -12.22
N PHE A 17 0.51 -1.21 -10.92
CA PHE A 17 -0.82 -1.53 -10.41
C PHE A 17 -1.61 -0.24 -10.20
N ILE A 18 -2.53 0.04 -11.12
CA ILE A 18 -3.31 1.28 -11.13
C ILE A 18 -4.78 0.91 -11.28
N ASN A 19 -5.63 1.46 -10.42
CA ASN A 19 -7.08 1.31 -10.49
C ASN A 19 -7.53 -0.17 -10.54
N ASN A 20 -6.96 -1.02 -9.67
CA ASN A 20 -7.17 -2.48 -9.68
C ASN A 20 -6.82 -3.17 -10.99
N GLN A 21 -5.84 -2.66 -11.72
CA GLN A 21 -5.37 -3.27 -12.96
C GLN A 21 -3.84 -3.24 -13.01
N TRP A 22 -3.27 -4.35 -13.44
CA TRP A 22 -1.87 -4.39 -13.87
C TRP A 22 -1.80 -3.81 -15.29
N VAL A 23 -1.36 -2.55 -15.40
CA VAL A 23 -1.26 -1.80 -16.66
C VAL A 23 0.20 -1.68 -17.11
N PRO A 24 0.52 -1.77 -18.41
CA PRO A 24 1.87 -1.53 -18.89
C PRO A 24 2.37 -0.16 -18.44
N SER A 25 3.62 -0.09 -17.97
CA SER A 25 4.26 1.17 -17.61
C SER A 25 4.50 2.03 -18.85
N ASN A 26 4.38 3.35 -18.72
CA ASN A 26 4.81 4.31 -19.74
C ASN A 26 6.33 4.55 -19.69
N GLY A 27 6.96 4.28 -18.54
CA GLY A 27 8.40 4.29 -18.39
C GLY A 27 9.12 3.23 -19.23
N THR A 28 10.38 3.53 -19.56
CA THR A 28 11.26 2.63 -20.35
C THR A 28 12.50 2.19 -19.57
N ARG A 29 12.73 2.74 -18.37
CA ARG A 29 13.86 2.40 -17.51
C ARG A 29 13.59 1.06 -16.85
N LEU A 30 14.57 0.18 -16.89
CA LEU A 30 14.51 -1.13 -16.27
C LEU A 30 15.46 -1.19 -15.08
N LEU A 31 14.97 -1.70 -13.95
CA LEU A 31 15.71 -1.83 -12.71
C LEU A 31 15.84 -3.31 -12.36
N ASP A 32 17.07 -3.78 -12.17
CA ASP A 32 17.34 -5.16 -11.81
C ASP A 32 17.07 -5.39 -10.33
N VAL A 33 16.27 -6.42 -10.03
CA VAL A 33 16.01 -6.90 -8.68
C VAL A 33 16.94 -8.09 -8.43
N MET A 34 17.91 -7.89 -7.55
CA MET A 34 18.99 -8.85 -7.31
C MET A 34 18.75 -9.68 -6.06
N ASN A 35 19.15 -10.95 -6.09
CA ASN A 35 19.30 -11.77 -4.90
C ASN A 35 20.63 -11.38 -4.22
N PRO A 36 20.61 -10.79 -3.02
CA PRO A 36 21.83 -10.28 -2.39
C PRO A 36 22.76 -11.38 -1.88
N TYR A 37 22.28 -12.62 -1.72
CA TYR A 37 23.10 -13.75 -1.29
C TYR A 37 23.87 -14.39 -2.45
N ARG A 38 23.23 -14.50 -3.63
CA ARG A 38 23.80 -15.16 -4.82
C ARG A 38 24.37 -14.20 -5.85
N GLU A 39 24.07 -12.91 -5.74
CA GLU A 39 24.36 -11.89 -6.76
C GLU A 39 23.73 -12.22 -8.13
N GLU A 40 22.63 -12.98 -8.10
CA GLU A 40 21.88 -13.38 -9.29
C GLU A 40 20.61 -12.52 -9.43
N ARG A 41 20.25 -12.16 -10.66
CA ARG A 41 19.01 -11.43 -10.94
C ARG A 41 17.79 -12.31 -10.68
N ILE A 42 16.89 -11.85 -9.82
CA ILE A 42 15.59 -12.49 -9.54
C ILE A 42 14.60 -12.07 -10.63
N ALA A 43 14.48 -10.76 -10.85
CA ALA A 43 13.52 -10.16 -11.77
C ALA A 43 14.05 -8.81 -12.27
N GLN A 44 13.34 -8.21 -13.21
CA GLN A 44 13.56 -6.84 -13.67
C GLN A 44 12.23 -6.10 -13.61
N VAL A 45 12.19 -4.91 -12.98
CA VAL A 45 10.98 -4.08 -12.90
C VAL A 45 11.12 -2.87 -13.82
N THR A 46 10.02 -2.46 -14.46
CA THR A 46 10.00 -1.19 -15.17
C THR A 46 9.75 -0.05 -14.18
N ALA A 47 10.63 0.94 -14.17
CA ALA A 47 10.43 2.15 -13.40
C ALA A 47 9.35 3.00 -14.06
N GLY A 48 8.29 3.28 -13.31
CA GLY A 48 7.20 4.15 -13.74
C GLY A 48 7.69 5.56 -14.02
N ASP A 49 7.04 6.21 -14.99
CA ASP A 49 7.30 7.61 -15.30
C ASP A 49 6.28 8.56 -14.66
N ALA A 50 6.35 9.84 -15.03
CA ALA A 50 5.41 10.84 -14.52
C ALA A 50 3.96 10.57 -14.95
N ALA A 51 3.71 9.98 -16.14
CA ALA A 51 2.37 9.66 -16.59
C ALA A 51 1.76 8.49 -15.79
N ASP A 52 2.60 7.52 -15.41
CA ASP A 52 2.19 6.43 -14.50
C ASP A 52 1.80 6.98 -13.11
N VAL A 53 2.57 7.95 -12.59
CA VAL A 53 2.26 8.65 -11.32
C VAL A 53 0.96 9.43 -11.42
N ASP A 54 0.78 10.25 -12.47
CA ASP A 54 -0.42 11.06 -12.67
C ASP A 54 -1.67 10.17 -12.77
N ALA A 55 -1.58 9.04 -13.49
CA ALA A 55 -2.66 8.08 -13.60
C ALA A 55 -3.02 7.42 -12.26
N ALA A 56 -2.03 7.04 -11.45
CA ALA A 56 -2.25 6.47 -10.12
C ALA A 56 -2.89 7.49 -9.15
N VAL A 57 -2.40 8.73 -9.15
CA VAL A 57 -2.97 9.81 -8.34
C VAL A 57 -4.39 10.12 -8.77
N GLN A 58 -4.67 10.18 -10.07
CA GLN A 58 -6.02 10.41 -10.58
C GLN A 58 -6.98 9.28 -10.18
N ALA A 59 -6.55 8.02 -10.26
CA ALA A 59 -7.35 6.88 -9.81
C ALA A 59 -7.66 6.96 -8.31
N ALA A 60 -6.66 7.29 -7.48
CA ALA A 60 -6.84 7.47 -6.05
C ALA A 60 -7.80 8.63 -5.72
N GLN A 61 -7.67 9.77 -6.41
CA GLN A 61 -8.59 10.91 -6.25
C GLN A 61 -10.03 10.56 -6.60
N GLN A 62 -10.26 9.75 -7.65
CA GLN A 62 -11.60 9.32 -8.05
C GLN A 62 -12.22 8.36 -7.02
N ALA A 63 -11.41 7.49 -6.41
CA ALA A 63 -11.87 6.54 -5.39
C ALA A 63 -12.09 7.17 -4.01
N GLN A 64 -11.44 8.31 -3.73
CA GLN A 64 -11.40 8.93 -2.41
C GLN A 64 -12.79 9.22 -1.79
N PRO A 65 -13.77 9.81 -2.50
CA PRO A 65 -15.06 10.14 -1.89
C PRO A 65 -15.85 8.91 -1.43
N GLU A 66 -15.92 7.87 -2.27
CA GLU A 66 -16.64 6.63 -1.94
C GLU A 66 -15.94 5.85 -0.84
N TRP A 67 -14.60 5.80 -0.86
CA TRP A 67 -13.81 5.14 0.18
C TRP A 67 -13.96 5.81 1.55
N GLN A 68 -13.93 7.15 1.58
CA GLN A 68 -14.19 7.92 2.81
C GLN A 68 -15.61 7.66 3.33
N ALA A 69 -16.62 7.67 2.45
CA ALA A 69 -18.02 7.49 2.80
C ALA A 69 -18.39 6.07 3.25
N LEU A 70 -17.52 5.07 2.99
CA LEU A 70 -17.78 3.67 3.26
C LEU A 70 -18.01 3.35 4.75
N GLY A 71 -17.46 4.19 5.65
CA GLY A 71 -17.46 3.98 7.09
C GLY A 71 -16.37 3.00 7.55
N GLY A 72 -15.83 3.24 8.74
CA GLY A 72 -14.79 2.44 9.36
C GLY A 72 -15.14 0.97 9.55
N ALA A 73 -16.40 0.63 9.84
CA ALA A 73 -16.83 -0.77 9.94
C ALA A 73 -16.67 -1.56 8.63
N ALA A 74 -16.93 -0.94 7.48
CA ALA A 74 -16.78 -1.57 6.18
C ALA A 74 -15.32 -1.53 5.71
N ARG A 75 -14.59 -0.42 5.93
CA ARG A 75 -13.14 -0.37 5.69
C ARG A 75 -12.38 -1.43 6.48
N ALA A 76 -12.79 -1.70 7.72
CA ALA A 76 -12.18 -2.73 8.55
C ALA A 76 -12.28 -4.15 7.95
N LYS A 77 -13.33 -4.46 7.19
CA LYS A 77 -13.45 -5.76 6.51
C LYS A 77 -12.37 -5.95 5.46
N TYR A 78 -12.00 -4.89 4.74
CA TYR A 78 -10.89 -4.95 3.78
C TYR A 78 -9.54 -5.11 4.48
N LEU A 79 -9.33 -4.43 5.60
CA LEU A 79 -8.11 -4.57 6.40
C LEU A 79 -8.00 -5.99 6.99
N GLU A 80 -9.10 -6.56 7.48
CA GLU A 80 -9.17 -7.97 7.90
C GLU A 80 -8.89 -8.91 6.72
N GLY A 81 -9.45 -8.62 5.53
CA GLY A 81 -9.17 -9.39 4.31
C GLY A 81 -7.70 -9.37 3.90
N PHE A 82 -7.00 -8.23 4.04
CA PHE A 82 -5.56 -8.18 3.84
C PHE A 82 -4.81 -9.08 4.82
N ALA A 83 -5.16 -9.03 6.11
CA ALA A 83 -4.55 -9.88 7.14
C ALA A 83 -4.73 -11.37 6.83
N ASP A 84 -5.96 -11.79 6.52
CA ASP A 84 -6.29 -13.18 6.20
C ASP A 84 -5.56 -13.68 4.95
N ALA A 85 -5.47 -12.84 3.91
CA ALA A 85 -4.80 -13.16 2.65
C ALA A 85 -3.27 -13.20 2.78
N LEU A 86 -2.68 -12.40 3.67
CA LEU A 86 -1.27 -12.47 4.03
C LEU A 86 -0.98 -13.76 4.81
N GLU A 87 -1.80 -14.10 5.79
CA GLU A 87 -1.68 -15.32 6.59
C GLU A 87 -1.77 -16.57 5.70
N ALA A 88 -2.75 -16.62 4.78
CA ALA A 88 -2.91 -17.72 3.83
C ALA A 88 -1.71 -17.92 2.90
N ARG A 89 -0.82 -16.92 2.78
CA ARG A 89 0.37 -16.92 1.92
C ARG A 89 1.68 -16.90 2.69
N ARG A 90 1.64 -17.12 4.02
CA ARG A 90 2.76 -17.00 4.95
C ARG A 90 4.08 -17.53 4.39
N ASP A 91 4.14 -18.83 4.10
CA ASP A 91 5.38 -19.48 3.65
C ASP A 91 5.94 -18.86 2.36
N SER A 92 5.06 -18.53 1.41
CA SER A 92 5.44 -17.96 0.12
C SER A 92 5.99 -16.54 0.26
N ILE A 93 5.35 -15.68 1.07
CA ILE A 93 5.76 -14.30 1.28
C ILE A 93 7.04 -14.25 2.13
N THR A 94 7.15 -15.09 3.17
CA THR A 94 8.36 -15.21 3.98
C THR A 94 9.55 -15.62 3.13
N THR A 95 9.38 -16.64 2.27
CA THR A 95 10.44 -17.09 1.36
C THR A 95 10.81 -16.03 0.34
N LEU A 96 9.82 -15.35 -0.25
CA LEU A 96 10.04 -14.28 -1.22
C LEU A 96 10.78 -13.09 -0.58
N SER A 97 10.37 -12.69 0.63
CA SER A 97 11.00 -11.63 1.41
C SER A 97 12.46 -11.95 1.73
N ALA A 98 12.74 -13.15 2.24
CA ALA A 98 14.11 -13.60 2.51
C ALA A 98 14.96 -13.66 1.24
N THR A 99 14.38 -14.12 0.12
CA THR A 99 15.08 -14.21 -1.18
C THR A 99 15.42 -12.83 -1.74
N ASN A 100 14.49 -11.87 -1.67
CA ASN A 100 14.66 -10.55 -2.24
C ASN A 100 15.51 -9.63 -1.34
N ASN A 101 15.31 -9.67 -0.01
CA ASN A 101 16.00 -8.80 0.93
C ASN A 101 17.30 -9.40 1.49
N GLY A 102 17.43 -10.73 1.53
CA GLY A 102 18.60 -11.42 2.08
C GLY A 102 18.55 -11.71 3.59
N LYS A 103 17.49 -11.29 4.28
CA LYS A 103 17.33 -11.58 5.72
C LYS A 103 17.09 -13.07 6.00
N PRO A 104 17.47 -13.58 7.19
CA PRO A 104 17.11 -14.93 7.61
C PRO A 104 15.59 -15.16 7.58
N LEU A 105 15.18 -16.39 7.26
CA LEU A 105 13.75 -16.75 7.20
C LEU A 105 12.99 -16.43 8.50
N ALA A 106 13.63 -16.67 9.66
CA ALA A 106 13.03 -16.36 10.95
C ALA A 106 12.75 -14.86 11.14
N GLU A 107 13.61 -13.97 10.62
CA GLU A 107 13.36 -12.53 10.66
C GLU A 107 12.29 -12.10 9.66
N ALA A 108 12.26 -12.71 8.47
CA ALA A 108 11.20 -12.48 7.48
C ALA A 108 9.83 -12.91 8.01
N GLU A 109 9.77 -13.98 8.79
CA GLU A 109 8.54 -14.46 9.42
C GLU A 109 8.03 -13.47 10.47
N ILE A 110 8.90 -12.96 11.34
CA ILE A 110 8.55 -11.93 12.33
C ILE A 110 8.01 -10.66 11.65
N ASP A 111 8.61 -10.24 10.54
CA ASP A 111 8.13 -9.08 9.79
C ASP A 111 6.72 -9.29 9.22
N LEU A 112 6.43 -10.49 8.72
CA LEU A 112 5.11 -10.82 8.20
C LEU A 112 4.07 -10.92 9.31
N GLU A 113 4.41 -11.53 10.45
CA GLU A 113 3.54 -11.57 11.63
C GLU A 113 3.18 -10.18 12.13
N ASP A 114 4.17 -9.30 12.22
CA ASP A 114 3.94 -7.90 12.56
C ASP A 114 3.01 -7.23 11.55
N ALA A 115 3.19 -7.47 10.24
CA ALA A 115 2.33 -6.94 9.19
C ALA A 115 0.86 -7.35 9.38
N ILE A 116 0.62 -8.65 9.57
CA ILE A 116 -0.72 -9.24 9.79
C ILE A 116 -1.36 -8.66 11.06
N ALA A 117 -0.62 -8.63 12.17
CA ALA A 117 -1.11 -8.09 13.44
C ALA A 117 -1.53 -6.62 13.32
N CYS A 118 -0.84 -5.85 12.48
CA CYS A 118 -1.15 -4.43 12.29
C CYS A 118 -2.40 -4.20 11.44
N TYR A 119 -2.62 -4.99 10.40
CA TYR A 119 -3.88 -4.93 9.65
C TYR A 119 -5.07 -5.22 10.58
N HIS A 120 -4.97 -6.23 11.46
CA HIS A 120 -5.98 -6.46 12.48
C HIS A 120 -6.10 -5.30 13.49
N TYR A 121 -4.99 -4.69 13.90
CA TYR A 121 -5.01 -3.53 14.79
C TYR A 121 -5.73 -2.35 14.15
N TYR A 122 -5.39 -1.99 12.91
CA TYR A 122 -6.00 -0.86 12.22
C TYR A 122 -7.42 -1.14 11.74
N ALA A 123 -7.82 -2.40 11.54
CA ALA A 123 -9.22 -2.78 11.41
C ALA A 123 -10.03 -2.39 12.66
N LYS A 124 -9.49 -2.64 13.85
CA LYS A 124 -10.10 -2.19 15.11
C LYS A 124 -10.10 -0.66 15.22
N GLN A 125 -9.02 0.00 14.83
CA GLN A 125 -8.96 1.48 14.83
C GLN A 125 -9.96 2.11 13.86
N ALA A 126 -10.19 1.52 12.69
CA ALA A 126 -11.21 2.00 11.75
C ALA A 126 -12.60 1.97 12.39
N LYS A 127 -12.97 0.87 13.06
CA LYS A 127 -14.24 0.75 13.81
C LYS A 127 -14.31 1.77 14.96
N ALA A 128 -13.21 1.95 15.69
CA ALA A 128 -13.14 2.90 16.79
C ALA A 128 -13.23 4.37 16.32
N LEU A 129 -12.71 4.67 15.12
CA LEU A 129 -12.79 5.99 14.51
C LEU A 129 -14.24 6.41 14.27
N ASP A 130 -15.09 5.51 13.77
CA ASP A 130 -16.53 5.78 13.60
C ASP A 130 -17.20 6.08 14.94
N ALA A 131 -16.86 5.32 15.98
CA ALA A 131 -17.49 5.44 17.30
C ALA A 131 -17.20 6.77 18.01
N ARG A 132 -16.10 7.44 17.65
CA ARG A 132 -15.68 8.73 18.24
C ARG A 132 -15.98 9.94 17.35
N GLN A 133 -16.67 9.77 16.23
CA GLN A 133 -17.12 10.92 15.43
C GLN A 133 -18.21 11.69 16.17
N GLY A 134 -18.13 13.02 16.17
CA GLY A 134 -19.11 13.87 16.86
C GLY A 134 -18.99 13.82 18.39
N GLU A 135 -17.81 13.54 18.94
CA GLU A 135 -17.58 13.64 20.38
C GLU A 135 -17.77 15.08 20.85
N LEU A 136 -18.57 15.25 21.91
CA LEU A 136 -18.82 16.54 22.55
C LEU A 136 -17.57 17.06 23.24
N VAL A 137 -17.23 18.31 22.97
CA VAL A 137 -16.15 19.04 23.63
C VAL A 137 -16.75 19.92 24.72
N SER A 138 -16.25 19.78 25.94
CA SER A 138 -16.65 20.64 27.06
C SER A 138 -16.22 22.07 26.78
N VAL A 139 -17.18 23.00 26.72
CA VAL A 139 -16.95 24.43 26.54
C VAL A 139 -17.63 25.20 27.68
N GLU A 140 -16.93 26.17 28.26
CA GLU A 140 -17.45 27.04 29.33
C GLU A 140 -18.20 28.25 28.73
N MET A 141 -19.11 27.99 27.78
CA MET A 141 -19.91 29.02 27.11
C MET A 141 -21.37 28.57 27.04
N GLU A 142 -22.26 29.33 27.66
CA GLU A 142 -23.69 29.01 27.68
C GLU A 142 -24.29 29.11 26.26
N GLY A 143 -25.08 28.11 25.88
CA GLY A 143 -25.74 28.04 24.57
C GLY A 143 -24.84 27.60 23.39
N VAL A 144 -23.62 27.14 23.66
CA VAL A 144 -22.69 26.65 22.62
C VAL A 144 -22.45 25.15 22.79
N GLU A 145 -22.62 24.40 21.71
CA GLU A 145 -22.19 22.99 21.61
C GLU A 145 -21.01 22.90 20.65
N ALA A 146 -19.97 22.15 21.03
CA ALA A 146 -18.80 21.88 20.21
C ALA A 146 -18.65 20.38 20.01
N LEU A 147 -18.40 19.97 18.76
CA LEU A 147 -18.27 18.58 18.33
C LEU A 147 -16.94 18.40 17.61
N THR A 148 -16.29 17.24 17.80
CA THR A 148 -15.05 16.90 17.09
C THR A 148 -15.31 15.85 16.00
N TYR A 149 -14.77 16.09 14.82
CA TYR A 149 -14.77 15.15 13.70
C TYR A 149 -13.34 14.90 13.23
N HIS A 150 -13.10 13.69 12.73
CA HIS A 150 -11.81 13.26 12.21
C HIS A 150 -12.00 12.74 10.78
N ASP A 151 -11.65 13.56 9.81
CA ASP A 151 -11.71 13.23 8.39
C ASP A 151 -10.34 12.77 7.85
N PRO A 152 -10.31 11.89 6.84
CA PRO A 152 -9.07 11.54 6.15
C PRO A 152 -8.46 12.76 5.46
N VAL A 153 -7.13 12.80 5.41
CA VAL A 153 -6.39 13.87 4.71
C VAL A 153 -6.49 13.79 3.18
N GLY A 154 -7.02 12.69 2.64
CA GLY A 154 -7.22 12.47 1.21
C GLY A 154 -6.24 11.45 0.63
N VAL A 155 -5.74 11.72 -0.59
CA VAL A 155 -4.77 10.84 -1.27
C VAL A 155 -3.39 10.98 -0.61
N VAL A 156 -2.77 9.85 -0.27
CA VAL A 156 -1.41 9.80 0.30
C VAL A 156 -0.43 9.08 -0.62
N GLY A 157 0.79 9.61 -0.70
CA GLY A 157 1.94 8.92 -1.31
C GLY A 157 2.75 8.21 -0.24
N LEU A 158 3.02 6.92 -0.43
CA LEU A 158 3.74 6.06 0.52
C LEU A 158 5.02 5.58 -0.16
N ILE A 159 6.18 5.80 0.46
CA ILE A 159 7.49 5.47 -0.13
C ILE A 159 8.20 4.52 0.83
N ALA A 160 8.18 3.24 0.49
CA ALA A 160 8.70 2.18 1.35
C ALA A 160 10.20 1.93 1.11
N PRO A 161 11.06 1.93 2.15
CA PRO A 161 12.47 1.62 2.00
C PRO A 161 12.73 0.10 1.92
N TRP A 162 14.00 -0.27 1.70
CA TRP A 162 14.36 -1.65 1.33
C TRP A 162 14.51 -2.64 2.49
N ASN A 163 14.70 -2.16 3.72
CA ASN A 163 15.20 -2.95 4.87
C ASN A 163 14.16 -3.91 5.50
N PHE A 164 12.88 -3.55 5.49
CA PHE A 164 11.81 -4.39 6.01
C PHE A 164 10.56 -4.37 5.11
N PRO A 165 10.61 -4.93 3.90
CA PRO A 165 9.55 -4.76 2.91
C PRO A 165 8.15 -5.16 3.43
N PRO A 166 7.95 -6.31 4.13
CA PRO A 166 6.65 -6.60 4.74
C PRO A 166 6.27 -5.66 5.91
N ARG A 167 7.26 -5.15 6.66
CA ARG A 167 7.04 -4.23 7.78
C ARG A 167 6.73 -2.80 7.31
N HIS A 168 7.06 -2.40 6.09
CA HIS A 168 6.71 -1.08 5.56
C HIS A 168 5.25 -1.02 5.12
N GLN A 169 4.76 -2.11 4.52
CA GLN A 169 3.33 -2.32 4.23
C GLN A 169 2.46 -2.07 5.47
N ARG A 170 2.97 -2.52 6.62
CA ARG A 170 2.37 -2.40 7.94
C ARG A 170 2.13 -0.96 8.39
N LEU A 171 3.14 -0.10 8.28
CA LEU A 171 3.15 1.21 8.96
C LEU A 171 2.50 2.32 8.13
N GLU A 172 2.36 2.13 6.82
CA GLU A 172 1.96 3.19 5.91
C GLU A 172 0.58 2.94 5.30
N ALA A 173 0.35 1.78 4.69
CA ALA A 173 -0.90 1.51 3.99
C ALA A 173 -2.06 1.24 4.97
N SER A 174 -1.84 0.42 6.00
CA SER A 174 -2.91 0.05 6.94
C SER A 174 -3.52 1.22 7.72
N PRO A 175 -2.76 2.19 8.30
CA PRO A 175 -3.36 3.38 8.91
C PRO A 175 -4.05 4.29 7.90
N ALA A 176 -3.47 4.48 6.71
CA ALA A 176 -4.05 5.34 5.67
C ALA A 176 -5.43 4.82 5.25
N LEU A 177 -5.50 3.53 4.90
CA LEU A 177 -6.74 2.87 4.52
C LEU A 177 -7.77 2.86 5.67
N ALA A 178 -7.34 2.63 6.91
CA ALA A 178 -8.23 2.69 8.08
C ALA A 178 -8.85 4.07 8.29
N ALA A 179 -8.04 5.13 8.16
CA ALA A 179 -8.47 6.51 8.29
C ALA A 179 -9.45 6.94 7.17
N GLY A 180 -9.48 6.21 6.05
CA GLY A 180 -10.29 6.55 4.87
C GLY A 180 -9.51 7.29 3.80
N CYS A 181 -8.18 7.29 3.84
CA CYS A 181 -7.32 7.76 2.76
C CYS A 181 -7.22 6.69 1.67
N THR A 182 -7.03 7.13 0.44
CA THR A 182 -6.56 6.30 -0.68
C THR A 182 -5.04 6.48 -0.83
N ALA A 183 -4.35 5.48 -1.37
CA ALA A 183 -2.89 5.42 -1.34
C ALA A 183 -2.27 5.13 -2.70
N VAL A 184 -1.13 5.75 -2.96
CA VAL A 184 -0.17 5.40 -4.01
C VAL A 184 1.12 4.94 -3.32
N LEU A 185 1.40 3.64 -3.39
CA LEU A 185 2.56 3.00 -2.77
C LEU A 185 3.69 2.86 -3.80
N LYS A 186 4.89 3.32 -3.44
CA LYS A 186 6.11 3.08 -4.19
C LYS A 186 7.07 2.21 -3.37
N PRO A 187 7.18 0.90 -3.64
CA PRO A 187 8.23 0.06 -3.08
C PRO A 187 9.63 0.59 -3.36
N SER A 188 10.61 0.13 -2.60
CA SER A 188 12.00 0.22 -3.04
C SER A 188 12.22 -0.65 -4.27
N GLU A 189 12.92 -0.08 -5.23
CA GLU A 189 13.48 -0.73 -6.41
C GLU A 189 14.38 -1.93 -6.08
N VAL A 190 14.97 -1.97 -4.87
CA VAL A 190 15.85 -3.05 -4.44
C VAL A 190 15.06 -4.28 -3.99
N THR A 191 13.95 -4.05 -3.26
CA THR A 191 13.16 -5.12 -2.64
C THR A 191 11.65 -5.05 -2.92
N PRO A 192 11.21 -4.90 -4.18
CA PRO A 192 9.81 -4.64 -4.48
C PRO A 192 8.90 -5.87 -4.38
N LEU A 193 9.45 -7.08 -4.52
CA LEU A 193 8.64 -8.28 -4.82
C LEU A 193 7.61 -8.64 -3.74
N PRO A 194 7.93 -8.59 -2.44
CA PRO A 194 6.93 -8.84 -1.40
C PRO A 194 5.79 -7.81 -1.38
N GLU A 195 6.05 -6.57 -1.81
CA GLU A 195 5.03 -5.51 -1.86
C GLU A 195 4.09 -5.66 -3.06
N LEU A 196 4.57 -6.23 -4.18
CA LEU A 196 3.72 -6.55 -5.33
C LEU A 196 2.63 -7.57 -4.98
N VAL A 197 2.85 -8.41 -3.98
CA VAL A 197 1.82 -9.36 -3.50
C VAL A 197 0.60 -8.61 -2.95
N LEU A 198 0.75 -7.40 -2.41
CA LEU A 198 -0.39 -6.61 -1.91
C LEU A 198 -1.35 -6.22 -3.03
N ALA A 199 -0.84 -5.91 -4.22
CA ALA A 199 -1.68 -5.60 -5.37
C ALA A 199 -2.53 -6.81 -5.77
N ASP A 200 -1.96 -8.01 -5.73
CA ASP A 200 -2.71 -9.25 -5.97
C ASP A 200 -3.73 -9.53 -4.87
N ILE A 201 -3.39 -9.27 -3.59
CA ILE A 201 -4.33 -9.39 -2.47
C ILE A 201 -5.48 -8.39 -2.61
N ALA A 202 -5.18 -7.13 -2.98
CA ALA A 202 -6.19 -6.09 -3.17
C ALA A 202 -7.24 -6.50 -4.22
N LEU A 203 -6.81 -7.16 -5.29
CA LEU A 203 -7.71 -7.75 -6.28
C LEU A 203 -8.55 -8.89 -5.71
N GLU A 204 -7.92 -9.81 -4.98
CA GLU A 204 -8.59 -10.99 -4.40
C GLU A 204 -9.69 -10.59 -3.42
N ILE A 205 -9.40 -9.65 -2.52
CA ILE A 205 -10.36 -9.20 -1.50
C ILE A 205 -11.42 -8.24 -2.07
N GLY A 206 -11.33 -7.91 -3.37
CA GLY A 206 -12.25 -6.99 -4.03
C GLY A 206 -12.17 -5.57 -3.47
N LEU A 207 -10.98 -5.10 -3.10
CA LEU A 207 -10.76 -3.71 -2.69
C LEU A 207 -11.31 -2.78 -3.77
N PRO A 208 -11.98 -1.65 -3.46
CA PRO A 208 -12.48 -0.76 -4.50
C PRO A 208 -11.33 -0.21 -5.38
N ALA A 209 -11.60 -0.09 -6.68
CA ALA A 209 -10.59 0.32 -7.64
C ALA A 209 -10.07 1.72 -7.32
N GLY A 210 -8.75 1.89 -7.34
CA GLY A 210 -8.07 3.15 -7.06
C GLY A 210 -7.77 3.41 -5.58
N VAL A 211 -8.32 2.61 -4.65
CA VAL A 211 -8.06 2.77 -3.20
C VAL A 211 -6.59 2.51 -2.85
N LEU A 212 -6.00 1.50 -3.48
CA LEU A 212 -4.56 1.21 -3.43
C LEU A 212 -4.03 1.15 -4.85
N ASN A 213 -2.99 1.93 -5.13
CA ASN A 213 -2.21 1.87 -6.36
C ASN A 213 -0.75 1.59 -5.97
N LEU A 214 -0.01 0.88 -6.82
CA LEU A 214 1.39 0.55 -6.59
C LEU A 214 2.22 0.85 -7.84
N LEU A 215 3.28 1.63 -7.65
CA LEU A 215 4.21 2.02 -8.71
C LEU A 215 5.63 1.55 -8.38
N ASN A 216 6.22 0.75 -9.26
CA ASN A 216 7.65 0.45 -9.21
C ASN A 216 8.43 1.66 -9.72
N GLY A 217 9.51 2.03 -9.04
CA GLY A 217 10.38 3.14 -9.45
C GLY A 217 11.49 3.38 -8.44
N ASP A 218 12.51 4.13 -8.85
CA ASP A 218 13.60 4.59 -8.00
C ASP A 218 13.44 6.07 -7.65
N GLY A 219 14.41 6.64 -6.92
CA GLY A 219 14.44 8.07 -6.62
C GLY A 219 14.75 8.96 -7.83
N GLU A 220 15.19 8.41 -8.95
CA GLU A 220 15.57 9.16 -10.16
C GLU A 220 14.37 9.32 -11.09
N GLY A 221 13.59 10.38 -10.84
CA GLY A 221 12.35 10.65 -11.57
C GLY A 221 11.12 10.65 -10.67
N ASP A 222 11.32 10.38 -9.37
CA ASP A 222 10.27 10.29 -8.38
C ASP A 222 9.58 11.64 -8.13
N ARG A 223 8.54 11.91 -8.92
CA ARG A 223 7.65 13.06 -8.72
C ARG A 223 6.56 12.78 -7.68
N CYS A 224 6.57 11.64 -7.00
CA CYS A 224 5.62 11.37 -5.91
C CYS A 224 5.63 12.49 -4.85
N THR A 225 6.78 13.13 -4.63
CA THR A 225 6.92 14.31 -3.74
C THR A 225 6.70 15.65 -4.44
N ALA A 226 6.72 15.70 -5.78
CA ALA A 226 6.61 16.91 -6.59
C ALA A 226 5.22 17.11 -7.22
N HIS A 227 4.35 16.11 -7.18
CA HIS A 227 2.98 16.22 -7.67
C HIS A 227 2.23 17.25 -6.83
N GLN A 228 1.79 18.34 -7.47
CA GLN A 228 1.03 19.38 -6.78
C GLN A 228 -0.31 18.81 -6.34
N SER A 229 -0.48 18.65 -5.03
CA SER A 229 -1.78 18.37 -4.46
C SER A 229 -2.69 19.61 -4.66
N PRO A 230 -3.92 19.46 -5.17
CA PRO A 230 -4.82 20.60 -5.42
C PRO A 230 -5.20 21.38 -4.14
N TRP A 231 -4.86 20.88 -2.95
CA TRP A 231 -5.14 21.47 -1.63
C TRP A 231 -4.28 22.70 -1.26
N ARG A 232 -3.58 23.33 -2.21
CA ARG A 232 -3.04 24.70 -2.05
C ARG A 232 -4.03 25.73 -2.59
N ARG A 233 -5.22 25.83 -2.01
CA ARG A 233 -6.07 27.04 -2.01
C ARG A 233 -6.91 27.08 -0.75
#